data_AF-A0A485L693-F1
#
_entry.id   AF-A0A485L693-F1
#
_cell.length_a   1.000
_cell.length_b   1.000
_cell.length_c   1.000
_cell.angle_alpha   90.00
_cell.angle_beta   90.00
_cell.angle_gamma   90.00
#
_symmetry.space_group_name_H-M   'P 1'
#
loop_
_entity.id
_entity.type
_entity.pdbx_description
1 polymer ?
#
loop_
_entity_poly.entity_id
_entity_poly.type
_entity_poly.pdbx_seq_one_letter_code
_entity_poly.pdbx_strand_id
1 'polypeptide(L)'
;MEEPFIRFGRELTPTEKMAIVTMLQNTLRDGKLPYGTIQSTSVVFKVHRNTVAKLWISYKQGSIATKKTGRVGPKQRYSKDEIVSLVQDVPQRKRSTMRDVAEATGISPAMVCRSLKTGVLQCRTSSLKLLLTDPNKMERIVYCLAHVRREAPDVGEADAGSRGRTARRATAHKQVQVFHSDEGLQEFEFSSMWDVVHLDEKWFNADKDRGLHCPW
;
A
#
# COMPACT_ATOMS: atom_id res chain seq x y z
N MET A 1 54.19 5.13 20.79
CA MET A 1 53.74 5.97 19.67
C MET A 1 52.30 5.60 19.43
N GLU A 2 51.35 6.50 19.73
CA GLU A 2 49.95 6.23 19.42
C GLU A 2 49.75 6.40 17.91
N GLU A 3 49.16 5.38 17.29
CA GLU A 3 48.80 5.39 15.87
C GLU A 3 47.94 6.60 15.54
N PRO A 4 48.31 7.42 14.54
CA PRO A 4 47.58 8.63 14.21
C PRO A 4 46.17 8.27 13.71
N PHE A 5 45.15 8.85 14.34
CA PHE A 5 43.76 8.61 13.95
C PHE A 5 43.50 9.03 12.49
N ILE A 6 43.13 8.04 11.66
CA ILE A 6 42.82 8.23 10.23
C ILE A 6 41.29 8.35 10.07
N ARG A 7 40.85 9.46 9.46
CA ARG A 7 39.43 9.67 9.13
C ARG A 7 39.14 9.14 7.74
N PHE A 8 38.11 8.32 7.62
CA PHE A 8 37.68 7.72 6.34
C PHE A 8 36.61 8.53 5.60
N GLY A 9 36.03 9.58 6.21
CA GLY A 9 34.98 10.37 5.58
C GLY A 9 34.69 11.72 6.24
N ARG A 10 33.74 12.45 5.65
CA ARG A 10 33.28 13.76 6.16
C ARG A 10 32.53 13.63 7.50
N GLU A 11 31.74 12.57 7.65
CA GLU A 11 30.92 12.32 8.84
C GLU A 11 31.66 11.39 9.80
N LEU A 12 31.54 11.67 11.10
CA LEU A 12 32.05 10.77 12.13
C LEU A 12 31.14 9.55 12.22
N THR A 13 31.74 8.36 12.10
CA THR A 13 31.05 7.09 12.31
C THR A 13 30.71 6.91 13.80
N PRO A 14 29.72 6.07 14.15
CA PRO A 14 29.33 5.86 15.55
C PRO A 14 30.48 5.38 16.46
N THR A 15 31.40 4.58 15.91
CA THR A 15 32.57 4.07 16.63
C THR A 15 33.58 5.19 16.92
N GLU A 16 33.86 6.04 15.93
CA GLU A 16 34.74 7.21 16.09
C GLU A 16 34.15 8.22 17.09
N LYS A 17 32.82 8.43 17.06
CA LYS A 17 32.14 9.26 18.04
C LYS A 17 32.30 8.71 19.46
N MET A 18 32.16 7.40 19.63
CA MET A 18 32.34 6.76 20.93
C MET A 18 33.79 6.88 21.41
N ALA A 19 34.79 6.70 20.54
CA ALA A 19 36.19 6.87 20.89
C ALA A 19 36.51 8.29 21.41
N ILE A 20 35.91 9.32 20.79
CA ILE A 20 36.00 10.71 21.28
C ILE A 20 35.37 10.84 22.67
N VAL A 21 34.19 10.26 22.90
CA VAL A 21 33.54 10.27 24.22
C VAL A 21 34.42 9.59 25.26
N THR A 22 34.95 8.40 24.96
CA THR A 22 35.80 7.64 25.88
C THR A 22 37.06 8.44 26.26
N MET A 23 37.71 9.12 25.32
CA MET A 23 38.87 9.97 25.63
C MET A 23 38.47 11.14 26.55
N LEU A 24 37.31 11.76 26.32
CA LEU A 24 36.80 12.83 27.19
C LEU A 24 36.42 12.31 28.58
N GLN A 25 35.89 11.10 28.69
CA GLN A 25 35.57 10.47 29.98
C GLN A 25 36.82 10.16 30.79
N ASN A 26 37.86 9.63 30.15
CA ASN A 26 39.12 9.29 30.80
C ASN A 26 39.89 10.53 31.34
N THR A 27 39.54 11.72 30.84
CA THR A 27 40.16 13.00 31.23
C THR A 27 39.30 13.81 32.20
N LEU A 28 38.15 13.28 32.65
CA LEU A 28 37.30 13.92 33.65
C LEU A 28 38.02 13.98 35.00
N ARG A 29 37.91 15.14 35.65
CA ARG A 29 38.36 15.35 37.02
C ARG A 29 37.21 15.96 37.82
N ASP A 30 36.87 15.37 38.94
CA ASP A 30 35.77 15.83 39.82
C ASP A 30 34.43 16.02 39.08
N GLY A 31 34.14 15.14 38.10
CA GLY A 31 32.92 15.19 37.28
C GLY A 31 32.87 16.34 36.27
N LYS A 32 33.95 17.12 36.14
CA LYS A 32 34.06 18.23 35.18
C LYS A 32 35.14 17.93 34.15
N LEU A 33 34.93 18.44 32.93
CA LEU A 33 35.95 18.38 31.90
C LEU A 33 36.92 19.54 32.10
N PRO A 34 38.23 19.28 32.26
CA PRO A 34 39.23 20.34 32.40
C PRO A 34 39.24 21.27 31.19
N TYR A 35 39.72 22.50 31.40
CA TYR A 35 39.89 23.46 30.32
C TYR A 35 40.93 22.94 29.30
N GLY A 36 40.69 23.20 28.02
CA GLY A 36 41.60 22.79 26.94
C GLY A 36 41.45 21.33 26.49
N THR A 37 40.83 20.44 27.27
CA THR A 37 40.68 19.02 26.91
C THR A 37 39.98 18.82 25.57
N ILE A 38 38.91 19.59 25.31
CA ILE A 38 38.18 19.57 24.03
C ILE A 38 39.12 19.92 22.86
N GLN A 39 40.03 20.88 23.07
CA GLN A 39 41.01 21.28 22.07
C GLN A 39 42.06 20.19 21.85
N SER A 40 42.55 19.56 22.93
CA SER A 40 43.49 18.44 22.85
C SER A 40 42.89 17.26 22.09
N THR A 41 41.66 16.86 22.42
CA THR A 41 40.90 15.82 21.71
C THR A 41 40.67 16.20 20.24
N SER A 42 40.36 17.47 19.96
CA SER A 42 40.19 17.98 18.60
C SER A 42 41.45 17.79 17.74
N VAL A 43 42.64 18.03 18.31
CA VAL A 43 43.93 17.86 17.61
C VAL A 43 44.19 16.38 17.31
N VAL A 44 43.99 15.49 18.29
CA VAL A 44 44.22 14.04 18.13
C VAL A 44 43.30 13.45 17.05
N PHE A 45 42.00 13.73 17.12
CA PHE A 45 41.02 13.17 16.17
C PHE A 45 40.91 13.95 14.86
N LYS A 46 41.64 15.07 14.70
CA LYS A 46 41.57 15.98 13.53
C LYS A 46 40.15 16.46 13.23
N VAL A 47 39.38 16.76 14.27
CA VAL A 47 37.99 17.23 14.19
C VAL A 47 37.90 18.63 14.82
N HIS A 48 37.09 19.52 14.26
CA HIS A 48 36.91 20.86 14.83
C HIS A 48 36.36 20.82 16.28
N ARG A 49 36.91 21.64 17.19
CA ARG A 49 36.56 21.68 18.62
C ARG A 49 35.05 21.77 18.90
N ASN A 50 34.30 22.50 18.07
CA ASN A 50 32.85 22.65 18.26
C ASN A 50 32.10 21.33 18.02
N THR A 51 32.60 20.45 17.14
CA THR A 51 31.99 19.14 16.91
C THR A 51 32.19 18.25 18.13
N VAL A 52 33.39 18.26 18.71
CA VAL A 52 33.70 17.55 19.97
C VAL A 52 32.82 18.07 21.12
N ALA A 53 32.68 19.39 21.25
CA ALA A 53 31.81 20.02 22.25
C ALA A 53 30.32 19.65 22.08
N LYS A 54 29.78 19.73 20.84
CA LYS A 54 28.39 19.34 20.54
C LYS A 54 28.14 17.87 20.82
N LEU A 55 29.11 17.02 20.49
CA LEU A 55 29.06 15.59 20.73
C LEU A 55 29.05 15.28 22.23
N TRP A 56 29.89 15.96 23.03
CA TRP A 56 29.86 15.84 24.49
C TRP A 56 28.51 16.25 25.10
N ILE A 57 27.94 17.37 24.64
CA ILE A 57 26.61 17.82 25.10
C ILE A 57 25.53 16.79 24.72
N SER A 58 25.56 16.28 23.49
CA SER A 58 24.59 15.28 23.02
C SER A 58 24.73 13.96 23.79
N TYR A 59 25.97 13.55 24.09
CA TYR A 59 26.27 12.38 24.90
C TYR A 59 25.69 12.50 26.31
N LYS A 60 25.88 13.65 26.99
CA LYS A 60 25.26 13.90 28.31
C LYS A 60 23.74 13.87 28.28
N GLN A 61 23.13 14.18 27.13
CA GLN A 61 21.68 14.06 26.90
C GLN A 61 21.25 12.64 26.51
N GLY A 62 22.19 11.68 26.45
CA GLY A 62 21.91 10.27 26.14
C GLY A 62 21.93 9.90 24.66
N SER A 63 22.40 10.78 23.76
CA SER A 63 22.36 10.53 22.31
C SER A 63 23.70 10.77 21.60
N ILE A 64 24.16 9.76 20.85
CA ILE A 64 25.38 9.80 20.01
C ILE A 64 25.02 9.68 18.52
N ALA A 65 23.79 9.27 18.23
CA ALA A 65 23.29 9.01 16.89
C ALA A 65 23.21 10.29 16.03
N THR A 66 23.29 10.12 14.71
CA THR A 66 23.10 11.25 13.79
C THR A 66 21.62 11.63 13.75
N LYS A 67 21.31 12.93 13.74
CA LYS A 67 19.95 13.44 13.48
C LYS A 67 19.65 13.57 11.97
N LYS A 68 20.55 13.09 11.11
CA LYS A 68 20.43 13.18 9.64
C LYS A 68 19.58 12.06 9.08
N THR A 69 19.66 10.87 9.69
CA THR A 69 18.88 9.69 9.28
C THR A 69 17.39 10.04 9.21
N GLY A 70 16.77 9.83 8.03
CA GLY A 70 15.36 10.14 7.78
C GLY A 70 15.01 11.62 7.57
N ARG A 71 15.93 12.55 7.81
CA ARG A 71 15.71 14.00 7.59
C ARG A 71 16.34 14.52 6.30
N VAL A 72 17.37 13.83 5.82
CA VAL A 72 18.05 14.16 4.57
C VAL A 72 17.43 13.38 3.40
N GLY A 73 17.44 14.00 2.23
CA GLY A 73 16.94 13.43 0.98
C GLY A 73 15.74 14.18 0.41
N PRO A 74 15.32 13.82 -0.82
CA PRO A 74 14.14 14.40 -1.44
C PRO A 74 12.89 14.08 -0.61
N LYS A 75 12.01 15.08 -0.44
CA LYS A 75 10.68 14.84 0.16
C LYS A 75 9.87 13.95 -0.77
N GLN A 76 9.18 12.97 -0.18
CA GLN A 76 8.26 12.13 -0.93
C GLN A 76 7.10 12.99 -1.43
N ARG A 77 6.76 12.85 -2.72
CA ARG A 77 5.69 13.64 -3.36
C ARG A 77 4.28 13.21 -2.96
N TYR A 78 4.11 11.93 -2.65
CA TYR A 78 2.83 11.34 -2.26
C TYR A 78 3.03 10.43 -1.05
N SER A 79 2.22 10.59 -0.01
CA SER A 79 2.15 9.64 1.11
C SER A 79 1.61 8.28 0.65
N LYS A 80 1.83 7.23 1.44
CA LYS A 80 1.28 5.90 1.16
C LYS A 80 -0.24 5.94 1.11
N ASP A 81 -0.87 6.64 2.06
CA ASP A 81 -2.32 6.73 2.18
C ASP A 81 -2.93 7.57 1.04
N GLU A 82 -2.22 8.62 0.61
CA GLU A 82 -2.61 9.43 -0.54
C GLU A 82 -2.62 8.61 -1.84
N ILE A 83 -1.64 7.72 -2.03
CA ILE A 83 -1.61 6.83 -3.20
C ILE A 83 -2.80 5.88 -3.19
N VAL A 84 -3.16 5.33 -2.03
CA VAL A 84 -4.31 4.43 -1.90
C VAL A 84 -5.61 5.17 -2.21
N SER A 85 -5.80 6.36 -1.66
CA SER A 85 -6.98 7.20 -1.93
C SER A 85 -7.10 7.53 -3.42
N LEU A 86 -6.01 7.96 -4.07
CA LEU A 86 -6.02 8.30 -5.49
C LEU A 86 -6.39 7.10 -6.37
N VAL A 87 -5.86 5.91 -6.06
CA VAL A 87 -6.19 4.68 -6.82
C VAL A 87 -7.63 4.25 -6.55
N GLN A 88 -8.14 4.46 -5.34
CA GLN A 88 -9.53 4.21 -4.99
C GLN A 88 -10.51 5.10 -5.75
N ASP A 89 -10.14 6.33 -6.10
CA ASP A 89 -11.02 7.21 -6.88
C ASP A 89 -11.09 6.83 -8.37
N VAL A 90 -10.12 6.04 -8.88
CA VAL A 90 -10.10 5.62 -10.29
C VAL A 90 -11.27 4.67 -10.60
N PRO A 91 -12.06 4.86 -11.67
CA PRO A 91 -13.08 3.89 -12.06
C PRO A 91 -12.50 2.50 -12.36
N GLN A 92 -13.20 1.43 -11.99
CA GLN A 92 -12.71 0.03 -12.11
C GLN A 92 -12.14 -0.31 -13.50
N ARG A 93 -12.78 0.17 -14.57
CA ARG A 93 -12.32 -0.02 -15.97
C ARG A 93 -10.90 0.47 -16.25
N LYS A 94 -10.41 1.48 -15.51
CA LYS A 94 -9.07 2.07 -15.62
C LYS A 94 -8.10 1.55 -14.56
N ARG A 95 -8.53 0.61 -13.70
CA ARG A 95 -7.67 -0.10 -12.73
C ARG A 95 -7.10 -1.40 -13.28
N SER A 96 -7.02 -1.52 -14.61
CA SER A 96 -6.65 -2.77 -15.28
C SER A 96 -5.16 -2.87 -15.60
N THR A 97 -4.51 -1.76 -15.92
CA THR A 97 -3.06 -1.74 -16.17
C THR A 97 -2.40 -0.66 -15.33
N MET A 98 -1.12 -0.86 -14.99
CA MET A 98 -0.34 0.18 -14.32
C MET A 98 -0.30 1.49 -15.12
N ARG A 99 -0.40 1.41 -16.46
CA ARG A 99 -0.44 2.59 -17.34
C ARG A 99 -1.78 3.32 -17.22
N ASP A 100 -2.90 2.60 -17.24
CA ASP A 100 -4.23 3.19 -17.10
C ASP A 100 -4.42 3.82 -15.71
N VAL A 101 -3.90 3.16 -14.66
CA VAL A 101 -3.89 3.72 -13.30
C VAL A 101 -3.03 4.98 -13.23
N ALA A 102 -1.85 4.96 -13.84
CA ALA A 102 -0.96 6.12 -13.88
C ALA A 102 -1.60 7.31 -14.62
N GLU A 103 -2.24 7.07 -15.75
CA GLU A 103 -2.94 8.11 -16.51
C GLU A 103 -4.14 8.66 -15.74
N ALA A 104 -4.92 7.79 -15.08
CA ALA A 104 -6.09 8.21 -14.32
C ALA A 104 -5.75 8.95 -13.01
N THR A 105 -4.66 8.58 -12.34
CA THR A 105 -4.24 9.19 -11.05
C THR A 105 -3.25 10.35 -11.21
N GLY A 106 -2.63 10.50 -12.39
CA GLY A 106 -1.50 11.43 -12.58
C GLY A 106 -0.21 11.02 -11.87
N ILE A 107 -0.18 9.81 -11.28
CA ILE A 107 1.02 9.24 -10.65
C ILE A 107 1.89 8.62 -11.74
N SER A 108 3.22 8.75 -11.62
CA SER A 108 4.10 8.12 -12.61
C SER A 108 4.01 6.58 -12.58
N PRO A 109 4.07 5.89 -13.74
CA PRO A 109 4.02 4.41 -13.78
C PRO A 109 5.08 3.74 -12.90
N ALA A 110 6.27 4.35 -12.79
CA ALA A 110 7.34 3.87 -11.93
C ALA A 110 6.99 3.94 -10.44
N MET A 111 6.19 4.93 -10.03
CA MET A 111 5.73 5.03 -8.65
C MET A 111 4.64 4.00 -8.36
N VAL A 112 3.69 3.79 -9.27
CA VAL A 112 2.71 2.69 -9.17
C VAL A 112 3.43 1.33 -9.02
N CYS A 113 4.47 1.09 -9.85
CA CYS A 113 5.33 -0.10 -9.76
C CYS A 113 5.95 -0.27 -8.38
N ARG A 114 6.59 0.78 -7.85
CA ARG A 114 7.22 0.74 -6.52
C ARG A 114 6.20 0.51 -5.41
N SER A 115 5.00 1.12 -5.50
CA SER A 115 3.93 0.94 -4.52
C SER A 115 3.42 -0.51 -4.51
N LEU A 116 3.32 -1.15 -5.67
CA LEU A 116 3.01 -2.59 -5.78
C LEU A 116 4.12 -3.46 -5.19
N LYS A 117 5.40 -3.19 -5.52
CA LYS A 117 6.56 -3.93 -4.98
C LYS A 117 6.69 -3.79 -3.45
N THR A 118 6.34 -2.62 -2.91
CA THR A 118 6.41 -2.33 -1.47
C THR A 118 5.19 -2.91 -0.72
N GLY A 119 4.14 -3.34 -1.43
CA GLY A 119 2.91 -3.87 -0.86
C GLY A 119 1.90 -2.80 -0.38
N VAL A 120 2.11 -1.53 -0.76
CA VAL A 120 1.14 -0.45 -0.49
C VAL A 120 -0.13 -0.64 -1.33
N LEU A 121 0.04 -1.12 -2.56
CA LEU A 121 -1.05 -1.57 -3.42
C LEU A 121 -0.92 -3.08 -3.59
N GLN A 122 -2.04 -3.79 -3.63
CA GLN A 122 -2.06 -5.25 -3.83
C GLN A 122 -2.37 -5.57 -5.29
N CYS A 123 -1.58 -6.47 -5.87
CA CYS A 123 -1.89 -7.06 -7.17
C CYS A 123 -2.86 -8.23 -6.96
N ARG A 124 -3.96 -8.24 -7.70
CA ARG A 124 -4.88 -9.38 -7.76
C ARG A 124 -5.01 -9.83 -9.20
N THR A 125 -4.68 -11.08 -9.44
CA THR A 125 -5.00 -11.74 -10.70
C THR A 125 -6.20 -12.66 -10.51
N SER A 126 -7.10 -12.68 -11.48
CA SER A 126 -8.23 -13.60 -11.51
C SER A 126 -7.98 -14.64 -12.60
N SER A 127 -7.54 -15.84 -12.20
CA SER A 127 -7.46 -16.97 -13.12
C SER A 127 -8.87 -17.48 -13.41
N LEU A 128 -9.47 -17.05 -14.52
CA LEU A 128 -10.75 -17.59 -15.00
C LEU A 128 -10.52 -18.92 -15.71
N LYS A 129 -10.11 -19.96 -14.97
CA LYS A 129 -10.24 -21.36 -15.40
C LYS A 129 -11.55 -21.95 -14.89
N LEU A 130 -12.66 -21.27 -15.14
CA LEU A 130 -13.96 -21.89 -14.92
C LEU A 130 -14.30 -22.66 -16.20
N LEU A 131 -14.16 -23.98 -16.16
CA LEU A 131 -14.92 -24.82 -17.07
C LEU A 131 -16.39 -24.45 -16.83
N LEU A 132 -17.00 -23.78 -17.81
CA LEU A 132 -18.39 -23.34 -17.74
C LEU A 132 -19.29 -24.58 -17.88
N THR A 133 -19.31 -25.41 -16.85
CA THR A 133 -20.33 -26.44 -16.69
C THR A 133 -21.67 -25.74 -16.44
N ASP A 134 -22.76 -26.33 -16.91
CA ASP A 134 -24.10 -25.77 -16.74
C ASP A 134 -24.50 -25.47 -15.27
N PRO A 135 -24.11 -26.28 -14.25
CA PRO A 135 -24.35 -25.90 -12.85
C PRO A 135 -23.60 -24.62 -12.44
N ASN A 136 -22.35 -24.46 -12.85
CA ASN A 136 -21.56 -23.26 -12.55
C ASN A 136 -22.16 -22.01 -13.19
N LYS A 137 -22.82 -22.13 -14.35
CA LYS A 137 -23.55 -21.00 -14.98
C LYS A 137 -24.75 -20.58 -14.14
N MET A 138 -25.54 -21.52 -13.64
CA MET A 138 -26.70 -21.24 -12.78
C MET A 138 -26.29 -20.57 -11.48
N GLU A 139 -25.25 -21.06 -10.80
CA GLU A 139 -24.74 -20.45 -9.57
C GLU A 139 -24.26 -19.02 -9.78
N ARG A 140 -23.61 -18.76 -10.92
CA ARG A 140 -23.16 -17.40 -11.27
C ARG A 140 -24.32 -16.45 -11.52
N ILE A 141 -25.39 -16.90 -12.19
CA ILE A 141 -26.59 -16.08 -12.39
C ILE A 141 -27.24 -15.75 -11.04
N VAL A 142 -27.36 -16.73 -10.15
CA VAL A 142 -27.89 -16.52 -8.78
C VAL A 142 -27.04 -15.52 -8.00
N TYR A 143 -25.71 -15.66 -8.06
CA TYR A 143 -24.76 -14.74 -7.41
C TYR A 143 -24.89 -13.32 -7.95
N CYS A 144 -24.96 -13.13 -9.27
CA CYS A 144 -25.16 -11.82 -9.89
C CYS A 144 -26.50 -11.20 -9.46
N LEU A 145 -27.59 -11.97 -9.49
CA LEU A 145 -28.92 -11.50 -9.07
C LEU A 145 -28.97 -11.08 -7.59
N ALA A 146 -28.12 -11.63 -6.73
CA ALA A 146 -28.02 -11.28 -5.33
C ALA A 146 -27.24 -9.97 -5.07
N HIS A 147 -26.34 -9.60 -5.98
CA HIS A 147 -25.48 -8.41 -5.86
C HIS A 147 -25.97 -7.22 -6.68
N VAL A 148 -27.07 -7.41 -7.40
CA VAL A 148 -27.84 -6.36 -8.05
C VAL A 148 -28.74 -5.69 -7.02
N ARG A 149 -28.57 -4.39 -6.81
CA ARG A 149 -29.52 -3.57 -6.05
C ARG A 149 -30.77 -3.41 -6.91
N ARG A 150 -31.89 -3.99 -6.48
CA ARG A 150 -33.20 -3.73 -7.09
C ARG A 150 -33.80 -2.52 -6.39
N GLU A 151 -33.84 -1.38 -7.06
CA GLU A 151 -34.76 -0.33 -6.63
C GLU A 151 -36.16 -0.76 -7.08
N ALA A 152 -37.05 -0.96 -6.10
CA ALA A 152 -38.42 -1.35 -6.38
C ALA A 152 -39.14 -0.19 -7.10
N PRO A 153 -39.89 -0.44 -8.19
CA PRO A 153 -40.80 0.56 -8.70
C PRO A 153 -41.91 0.76 -7.67
N ASP A 154 -42.24 2.03 -7.40
CA ASP A 154 -43.33 2.45 -6.52
C ASP A 154 -44.67 1.91 -7.04
N VAL A 155 -45.23 0.89 -6.38
CA VAL A 155 -46.54 0.33 -6.71
C VAL A 155 -47.56 0.81 -5.67
N GLY A 156 -48.41 1.74 -6.09
CA GLY A 156 -49.54 2.24 -5.33
C GLY A 156 -50.50 1.14 -4.86
N GLU A 157 -51.01 1.34 -3.65
CA GLU A 157 -52.05 0.56 -2.97
C GLU A 157 -53.25 0.23 -3.87
N ALA A 158 -53.66 -1.05 -3.89
CA ALA A 158 -55.01 -1.47 -4.27
C ALA A 158 -55.47 -2.70 -3.46
N ASP A 159 -56.27 -2.37 -2.46
CA ASP A 159 -57.37 -3.06 -1.76
C ASP A 159 -57.59 -4.59 -1.89
N ALA A 160 -57.84 -5.20 -0.73
CA ALA A 160 -58.06 -6.62 -0.52
C ALA A 160 -59.57 -6.97 -0.53
N GLY A 161 -59.99 -7.79 -1.49
CA GLY A 161 -61.35 -8.35 -1.58
C GLY A 161 -61.38 -9.88 -1.63
N SER A 162 -61.92 -10.49 -0.59
CA SER A 162 -62.05 -11.94 -0.32
C SER A 162 -63.00 -12.71 -1.28
N ARG A 163 -62.71 -13.99 -1.58
CA ARG A 163 -63.64 -15.16 -1.47
C ARG A 163 -63.08 -16.51 -2.03
N GLY A 164 -62.95 -17.51 -1.14
CA GLY A 164 -63.66 -18.80 -1.22
C GLY A 164 -63.32 -19.91 -2.25
N ARG A 165 -62.55 -20.91 -1.76
CA ARG A 165 -62.77 -22.39 -1.79
C ARG A 165 -62.63 -23.26 -3.08
N THR A 166 -61.98 -24.42 -2.83
CA THR A 166 -62.10 -25.81 -3.39
C THR A 166 -61.20 -26.31 -4.55
N ALA A 167 -60.31 -27.24 -4.16
CA ALA A 167 -59.89 -28.53 -4.76
C ALA A 167 -59.82 -28.72 -6.30
N ARG A 168 -58.62 -29.09 -6.79
CA ARG A 168 -58.25 -30.43 -7.30
C ARG A 168 -56.84 -30.43 -7.91
N ARG A 169 -56.13 -31.54 -7.71
CA ARG A 169 -54.83 -31.87 -8.29
C ARG A 169 -55.00 -32.23 -9.76
N ALA A 170 -54.28 -31.56 -10.66
CA ALA A 170 -54.05 -32.01 -12.02
C ALA A 170 -52.63 -31.62 -12.45
N THR A 171 -51.85 -32.63 -12.82
CA THR A 171 -50.52 -32.51 -13.40
C THR A 171 -50.66 -32.03 -14.85
N ALA A 172 -50.15 -30.84 -15.18
CA ALA A 172 -50.11 -30.35 -16.55
C ALA A 172 -48.73 -29.75 -16.84
N HIS A 173 -48.07 -30.29 -17.86
CA HIS A 173 -46.80 -29.82 -18.39
C HIS A 173 -46.98 -28.39 -18.91
N LYS A 174 -46.38 -27.41 -18.22
CA LYS A 174 -46.44 -26.00 -18.65
C LYS A 174 -45.31 -25.74 -19.65
N GLN A 175 -45.68 -25.73 -20.93
CA GLN A 175 -44.84 -25.21 -22.00
C GLN A 175 -44.62 -23.72 -21.75
N VAL A 176 -43.38 -23.34 -21.43
CA VAL A 176 -43.00 -21.94 -21.20
C VAL A 176 -42.93 -21.25 -22.56
N GLN A 177 -43.92 -20.43 -22.88
CA GLN A 177 -43.85 -19.53 -24.02
C GLN A 177 -42.91 -18.38 -23.67
N VAL A 178 -41.85 -18.23 -24.46
CA VAL A 178 -40.89 -17.12 -24.37
C VAL A 178 -41.51 -15.91 -25.07
N PHE A 179 -42.10 -15.00 -24.29
CA PHE A 179 -42.46 -13.68 -24.77
C PHE A 179 -41.20 -12.82 -24.84
N HIS A 180 -40.89 -12.32 -26.03
CA HIS A 180 -39.87 -11.29 -26.23
C HIS A 180 -40.54 -9.94 -25.98
N SER A 181 -40.30 -9.35 -24.81
CA SER A 181 -40.64 -7.95 -24.54
C SER A 181 -39.37 -7.13 -24.66
N ASP A 182 -39.35 -6.26 -25.66
CA ASP A 182 -38.33 -5.26 -25.91
C ASP A 182 -38.57 -4.08 -24.96
N GLU A 183 -38.16 -4.21 -23.69
CA GLU A 183 -38.24 -3.13 -22.70
C GLU A 183 -36.87 -2.87 -22.06
N GLY A 184 -36.52 -1.58 -21.98
CA GLY A 184 -35.19 -1.05 -21.73
C GLY A 184 -34.43 -1.69 -20.59
N LEU A 185 -33.15 -2.00 -20.85
CA LEU A 185 -32.22 -2.57 -19.87
C LEU A 185 -32.09 -1.62 -18.66
N GLN A 186 -32.70 -2.00 -17.54
CA GLN A 186 -32.53 -1.32 -16.27
C GLN A 186 -31.05 -1.40 -15.85
N GLU A 187 -30.36 -0.27 -15.77
CA GLU A 187 -28.97 -0.22 -15.30
C GLU A 187 -28.92 -0.60 -13.82
N PHE A 188 -28.18 -1.65 -13.49
CA PHE A 188 -28.00 -2.12 -12.11
C PHE A 188 -26.63 -1.69 -11.57
N GLU A 189 -26.61 -0.93 -10.47
CA GLU A 189 -25.37 -0.43 -9.84
C GLU A 189 -24.74 -1.51 -8.93
N PHE A 190 -23.50 -1.90 -9.23
CA PHE A 190 -22.75 -2.93 -8.51
C PHE A 190 -22.01 -2.34 -7.29
N SER A 191 -21.94 -3.09 -6.19
CA SER A 191 -21.12 -2.71 -5.02
C SER A 191 -19.64 -2.65 -5.44
N SER A 192 -19.03 -1.47 -5.31
CA SER A 192 -17.67 -1.24 -5.76
C SER A 192 -16.64 -1.95 -4.85
N MET A 193 -15.88 -2.87 -5.45
CA MET A 193 -14.71 -3.56 -4.87
C MET A 193 -13.50 -2.61 -4.87
N TRP A 194 -13.52 -1.64 -3.95
CA TRP A 194 -12.59 -0.50 -3.90
C TRP A 194 -11.11 -0.86 -3.66
N ASP A 195 -10.83 -2.07 -3.18
CA ASP A 195 -9.49 -2.54 -2.81
C ASP A 195 -8.78 -3.37 -3.90
N VAL A 196 -9.39 -3.49 -5.09
CA VAL A 196 -8.90 -4.40 -6.14
C VAL A 196 -8.50 -3.64 -7.40
N VAL A 197 -7.22 -3.78 -7.77
CA VAL A 197 -6.69 -3.44 -9.10
C VAL A 197 -6.60 -4.75 -9.89
N HIS A 198 -7.42 -4.89 -10.94
CA HIS A 198 -7.47 -6.10 -11.78
C HIS A 198 -6.41 -6.04 -12.87
N LEU A 199 -5.19 -6.46 -12.56
CA LEU A 199 -4.12 -6.49 -13.55
C LEU A 199 -4.32 -7.67 -14.52
N ASP A 200 -4.70 -7.38 -15.77
CA ASP A 200 -4.83 -8.39 -16.83
C ASP A 200 -3.46 -9.03 -17.11
N GLU A 201 -3.39 -10.36 -16.98
CA GLU A 201 -2.17 -11.17 -16.87
C GLU A 201 -1.32 -11.23 -18.15
N LYS A 202 -1.61 -10.45 -19.20
CA LYS A 202 -0.88 -10.58 -20.48
C LYS A 202 0.62 -10.27 -20.43
N TRP A 203 1.16 -9.77 -19.31
CA TRP A 203 2.54 -9.27 -19.25
C TRP A 203 3.39 -9.79 -18.09
N PHE A 204 2.94 -10.76 -17.30
CA PHE A 204 3.75 -11.29 -16.20
C PHE A 204 3.77 -12.83 -16.24
N ASN A 205 4.86 -13.38 -16.79
CA ASN A 205 5.11 -14.82 -16.69
C ASN A 205 5.24 -15.21 -15.23
N ALA A 206 4.39 -16.17 -14.83
CA ALA A 206 4.42 -16.83 -13.54
C ALA A 206 5.73 -17.61 -13.38
N ASP A 207 6.47 -17.35 -12.31
CA ASP A 207 7.40 -18.33 -11.75
C ASP A 207 6.72 -18.94 -10.52
N LYS A 208 6.51 -20.25 -10.54
CA LYS A 208 5.57 -20.94 -9.63
C LYS A 208 6.12 -21.20 -8.23
N ASP A 209 7.41 -20.98 -7.96
CA ASP A 209 8.01 -21.49 -6.72
C ASP A 209 8.78 -20.48 -5.86
N ARG A 210 8.84 -19.18 -6.21
CA ARG A 210 9.42 -18.15 -5.32
C ARG A 210 8.69 -16.82 -5.48
N GLY A 211 8.38 -16.17 -4.36
CA GLY A 211 7.54 -14.98 -4.29
C GLY A 211 7.82 -13.93 -5.37
N LEU A 212 6.73 -13.37 -5.90
CA LEU A 212 6.60 -12.22 -6.79
C LEU A 212 7.93 -11.53 -7.15
N HIS A 213 8.64 -12.09 -8.12
CA HIS A 213 9.76 -11.43 -8.77
C HIS A 213 9.25 -10.65 -9.98
N CYS A 214 9.44 -9.33 -9.97
CA CYS A 214 9.28 -8.50 -11.16
C CYS A 214 10.60 -8.52 -11.94
N PRO A 215 10.66 -9.09 -13.15
CA PRO A 215 11.89 -9.09 -13.93
C PRO A 215 12.03 -7.78 -14.70
N TRP A 216 12.07 -6.65 -13.96
CA TRP A 216 12.58 -5.32 -14.35
C TRP A 216 12.84 -4.50 -13.07
#